data_AF-A0A3D0YLA5-F1
#
_entry.id   AF-A0A3D0YLA5-F1
#
_cell.length_a   1.000
_cell.length_b   1.000
_cell.length_c   1.000
_cell.angle_alpha   90.00
_cell.angle_beta   90.00
_cell.angle_gamma   90.00
#
_symmetry.space_group_name_H-M   'P 1'
#
loop_
_entity.id
_entity.type
_entity.pdbx_description
1 polymer ?
#
loop_
_entity_poly.entity_id
_entity_poly.type
_entity_poly.pdbx_seq_one_letter_code
_entity_poly.pdbx_strand_id
1 'polypeptide(L)' 'MQRRRVYRTTVNELSALSDRDLSDLGVSRASIRRLALDAANAL' A
#
# COMPACT_ATOMS: atom_id res chain seq x y z
N MET A 1 -3.24 -7.58 -16.19
CA MET A 1 -4.33 -6.92 -15.42
C MET A 1 -4.17 -7.05 -13.91
N GLN A 2 -3.82 -8.23 -13.38
CA GLN A 2 -3.76 -8.52 -11.94
C GLN A 2 -2.78 -7.62 -11.15
N ARG A 3 -1.55 -7.43 -11.64
CA ARG A 3 -0.55 -6.52 -11.05
C ARG A 3 -1.09 -5.09 -10.83
N ARG A 4 -1.74 -4.52 -11.84
CA ARG A 4 -2.36 -3.18 -11.75
C ARG A 4 -3.50 -3.14 -10.74
N ARG A 5 -4.27 -4.24 -10.62
CA ARG A 5 -5.34 -4.36 -9.62
C ARG A 5 -4.77 -4.38 -8.21
N VAL A 6 -3.77 -5.22 -7.94
CA VAL A 6 -3.12 -5.30 -6.62
C VAL A 6 -2.52 -3.96 -6.23
N TYR A 7 -1.75 -3.31 -7.12
CA TYR A 7 -1.21 -1.98 -6.84
C TYR A 7 -2.31 -0.98 -6.43
N ARG A 8 -3.39 -0.88 -7.21
CA ARG A 8 -4.48 0.08 -6.93
C ARG A 8 -5.21 -0.24 -5.63
N THR A 9 -5.49 -1.52 -5.38
CA THR A 9 -6.12 -1.96 -4.13
C THR A 9 -5.24 -1.62 -2.93
N THR A 10 -3.96 -1.99 -2.95
CA THR A 10 -3.02 -1.72 -1.85
C THR A 10 -2.86 -0.21 -1.60
N VAL A 11 -2.74 0.61 -2.65
CA VAL A 11 -2.68 2.08 -2.47
C VAL A 11 -3.96 2.60 -1.82
N ASN A 12 -5.13 2.17 -2.29
CA ASN A 12 -6.41 2.66 -1.75
C ASN A 12 -6.60 2.25 -0.29
N GLU A 13 -6.33 0.99 0.05
CA GLU A 13 -6.48 0.47 1.40
C GLU A 13 -5.54 1.16 2.38
N LEU A 14 -4.24 1.23 2.07
CA LEU A 14 -3.28 1.91 2.94
C LEU A 14 -3.51 3.43 3.02
N SER A 15 -3.99 4.06 1.94
CA SER A 15 -4.25 5.51 1.97
C SER A 15 -5.50 5.85 2.78
N ALA A 16 -6.44 4.92 2.94
CA ALA A 16 -7.64 5.09 3.76
C ALA A 16 -7.37 4.99 5.27
N LEU A 17 -6.22 4.45 5.67
CA LEU A 17 -5.81 4.35 7.06
C LEU A 17 -5.40 5.71 7.64
N SER A 18 -5.64 5.89 8.95
CA SER A 18 -5.17 7.06 9.68
C SER A 18 -3.65 7.01 9.91
N ASP A 19 -3.06 8.14 10.31
CA ASP A 19 -1.63 8.18 10.65
C ASP A 19 -1.28 7.25 11.81
N ARG A 20 -2.22 7.08 12.76
CA ARG A 20 -2.05 6.15 13.89
C ARG A 20 -2.07 4.71 13.40
N ASP A 21 -3.07 4.32 12.61
CA ASP A 21 -3.16 2.95 12.07
C ASP A 21 -1.91 2.60 11.25
N LEU A 22 -1.44 3.54 10.42
CA LEU A 22 -0.21 3.38 9.66
C LEU A 22 1.02 3.26 10.57
N SER A 23 1.11 4.10 11.62
CA SER A 23 2.19 4.03 12.60
C SER A 23 2.20 2.72 13.39
N ASP A 24 1.04 2.20 13.76
CA ASP A 24 0.90 0.93 14.49
C ASP A 24 1.34 -0.26 13.63
N LEU A 25 1.16 -0.16 12.31
CA LEU A 25 1.67 -1.12 11.33
C LEU A 25 3.14 -0.89 10.95
N GLY A 26 3.78 0.17 11.45
CA GLY A 26 5.15 0.55 11.08
C GLY A 26 5.29 1.06 9.64
N VAL A 27 4.21 1.56 9.04
CA VAL A 27 4.16 2.06 7.66
C VAL A 27 4.16 3.58 7.64
N SER A 28 5.05 4.19 6.84
CA SER A 28 5.00 5.62 6.55
C SER A 28 4.12 5.90 5.33
N ARG A 29 3.33 6.99 5.33
CA ARG A 29 2.55 7.42 4.16
C ARG A 29 3.38 7.54 2.88
N ALA A 30 4.63 8.01 2.99
CA ALA A 30 5.54 8.13 1.85
C ALA A 30 5.90 6.76 1.23
N SER A 31 5.85 5.69 2.02
CA SER A 31 6.20 4.34 1.59
C SER A 31 5.06 3.60 0.88
N ILE A 32 3.80 4.06 1.01
CA ILE A 32 2.60 3.38 0.48
C ILE A 32 2.75 2.99 -0.99
N ARG A 33 3.22 3.93 -1.83
CA ARG A 33 3.40 3.66 -3.27
C ARG A 33 4.45 2.60 -3.54
N ARG A 34 5.54 2.60 -2.77
CA ARG A 34 6.61 1.61 -2.89
C ARG A 34 6.12 0.23 -2.47
N LEU A 35 5.46 0.13 -1.30
CA LEU A 35 4.88 -1.12 -0.80
C LEU A 35 3.85 -1.69 -1.78
N ALA A 36 2.99 -0.84 -2.36
CA ALA A 36 2.04 -1.27 -3.35
C ALA A 36 2.72 -1.77 -4.65
N LEU A 37 3.84 -1.17 -5.07
CA LEU A 37 4.62 -1.67 -6.20
C LEU A 37 5.26 -3.02 -5.89
N ASP A 38 5.86 -3.15 -4.70
CA ASP A 38 6.52 -4.39 -4.26
C ASP A 38 5.50 -5.55 -4.19
N ALA A 39 4.34 -5.31 -3.56
CA ALA A 39 3.24 -6.28 -3.51
C ALA A 39 2.74 -6.68 -4.90
N ALA A 40 2.65 -5.72 -5.82
CA ALA A 40 2.20 -5.98 -7.18
C ALA A 40 3.25 -6.73 -8.02
N ASN A 41 4.54 -6.57 -7.71
CA ASN A 41 5.65 -7.25 -8.38
C ASN A 41 5.86 -8.70 -7.88
N ALA A 42 5.31 -9.04 -6.71
CA ALA A 42 5.37 -10.39 -6.15
C ALA A 42 4.32 -11.36 -6.73
N LEU A 43 3.52 -10.90 -7.70
CA LEU A 43 2.56 -11.69 -8.49
C LEU A 43 3.21 -12.24 -9.76
#